data_AF-A0A966VVJ3-F1
#
_entry.id   AF-A0A966VVJ3-F1
#
_cell.length_a   1.000
_cell.length_b   1.000
_cell.length_c   1.000
_cell.angle_alpha   90.00
_cell.angle_beta   90.00
_cell.angle_gamma   90.00
#
_symmetry.space_group_name_H-M   'P 1'
#
loop_
_entity.id
_entity.type
_entity.pdbx_description
1 polymer ?
#
loop_
_entity_poly.entity_id
_entity_poly.type
_entity_poly.pdbx_seq_one_letter_code
_entity_poly.pdbx_strand_id
1 'polypeptide(L)' 'MTGPIRTARNGAVLEVTIDRPKANAIDAATSRLMGDIFAGFRDDPDL' A
#
# COMPACT_ATOMS: atom_id res chain seq x y z
N MET A 1 -9.50 5.54 8.92
CA MET A 1 -8.33 5.47 9.82
C MET A 1 -7.10 5.78 8.98
N THR A 2 -6.38 6.86 9.29
CA THR A 2 -5.20 7.32 8.54
C THR A 2 -3.95 6.54 9.00
N GLY A 3 -3.58 5.51 8.24
CA GLY A 3 -2.33 4.76 8.42
C GLY A 3 -1.17 5.36 7.62
N PRO A 4 0.06 4.83 7.76
CA PRO A 4 1.26 5.29 7.05
C PRO A 4 1.20 5.05 5.53
N ILE A 5 0.23 4.26 5.07
CA ILE A 5 -0.03 3.95 3.68
C ILE A 5 -1.53 4.17 3.44
N ARG A 6 -1.86 4.84 2.34
CA ARG A 6 -3.23 4.95 1.81
C ARG A 6 -3.28 4.24 0.47
N THR A 7 -4.35 3.49 0.24
CA THR A 7 -4.56 2.74 -1.00
C THR A 7 -5.84 3.18 -1.69
N ALA A 8 -5.80 3.30 -3.00
CA ALA A 8 -6.97 3.45 -3.85
C ALA A 8 -6.85 2.49 -5.05
N ARG A 9 -7.97 2.13 -5.67
CA ARG A 9 -7.99 1.27 -6.86
C ARG A 9 -8.76 1.95 -7.98
N ASN A 10 -8.17 1.94 -9.17
CA ASN A 10 -8.77 2.43 -10.39
C ASN A 10 -8.68 1.33 -11.45
N GLY A 11 -9.71 0.48 -11.51
CA GLY A 11 -9.74 -0.71 -12.34
C GLY A 11 -8.57 -1.65 -12.01
N ALA A 12 -7.72 -1.88 -13.02
CA ALA A 12 -6.52 -2.73 -12.91
C ALA A 12 -5.28 -2.00 -12.37
N VAL A 13 -5.44 -0.79 -11.82
CA VAL A 13 -4.35 0.00 -11.22
C VAL A 13 -4.57 0.13 -9.72
N LEU A 14 -3.55 -0.28 -8.95
CA LEU A 14 -3.46 0.00 -7.52
C LEU A 14 -2.62 1.25 -7.28
N GLU A 15 -3.24 2.27 -6.67
CA GLU A 15 -2.55 3.48 -6.23
C GLU A 15 -2.17 3.33 -4.75
N VAL A 16 -0.87 3.40 -4.46
CA VAL A 16 -0.33 3.32 -3.09
C VAL A 16 0.37 4.64 -2.75
N THR A 17 -0.20 5.38 -1.80
CA THR A 17 0.36 6.63 -1.29
C THR A 17 1.04 6.40 0.06
N ILE A 18 2.33 6.69 0.16
CA ILE A 18 3.02 6.72 1.44
C ILE A 18 2.72 8.06 2.12
N ASP A 19 2.05 7.99 3.26
CA ASP A 19 1.58 9.14 4.04
C ASP A 19 2.27 9.12 5.40
N ARG A 20 3.60 9.23 5.40
CA ARG A 20 4.40 9.26 6.64
C ARG A 20 5.14 10.59 6.79
N PRO A 21 4.91 11.33 7.91
CA PRO A 21 5.70 12.50 8.25
C PRO A 21 7.21 12.18 8.32
N LYS A 22 8.06 13.19 8.06
CA LYS A 22 9.53 13.08 7.93
C LYS A 22 9.98 12.25 6.70
N ALA A 23 9.58 12.72 5.52
CA ALA A 23 10.08 12.26 4.22
C ALA A 23 9.65 10.85 3.79
N ASN A 24 8.47 10.37 4.21
CA ASN A 24 7.92 9.10 3.74
C ASN A 24 8.83 7.88 4.01
N ALA A 25 9.63 7.95 5.08
CA ALA A 25 10.58 6.90 5.42
C ALA A 25 9.87 5.55 5.64
N ILE A 26 10.36 4.51 4.96
CA ILE A 26 9.85 3.14 5.07
C ILE A 26 10.67 2.41 6.13
N ASP A 27 10.03 2.10 7.25
CA ASP A 27 10.59 1.18 8.24
C ASP A 27 10.15 -0.28 7.95
N ALA A 28 10.67 -1.22 8.73
CA ALA A 28 10.36 -2.64 8.53
C ALA A 28 8.85 -2.95 8.67
N ALA A 29 8.12 -2.23 9.54
CA ALA A 29 6.68 -2.44 9.69
C ALA A 29 5.91 -1.94 8.46
N THR A 30 6.27 -0.77 7.95
CA THR A 30 5.69 -0.18 6.74
C THR A 30 6.02 -1.04 5.51
N SER A 31 7.24 -1.55 5.41
CA SER A 31 7.66 -2.46 4.33
C SER A 31 6.84 -3.76 4.31
N ARG A 32 6.61 -4.38 5.47
CA ARG A 32 5.75 -5.57 5.57
C ARG A 32 4.31 -5.27 5.16
N LEU A 33 3.75 -4.17 5.66
CA LEU A 33 2.40 -3.72 5.29
C LEU A 33 2.26 -3.51 3.77
N MET A 34 3.25 -2.89 3.13
CA MET A 34 3.26 -2.74 1.67
C MET A 34 3.32 -4.10 0.97
N GLY A 35 4.10 -5.04 1.49
CA GLY A 35 4.14 -6.42 1.00
C GLY A 35 2.77 -7.09 1.00
N ASP A 36 2.03 -6.97 2.11
CA ASP A 36 0.68 -7.53 2.23
C ASP A 36 -0.30 -6.87 1.25
N ILE A 37 -0.23 -5.54 1.08
CA ILE A 37 -1.03 -4.78 0.12
C ILE A 37 -0.76 -5.25 -1.31
N PHE A 38 0.50 -5.38 -1.70
CA PHE A 38 0.87 -5.81 -3.05
C PHE A 38 0.52 -7.27 -3.31
N ALA A 39 0.72 -8.16 -2.32
CA ALA A 39 0.32 -9.55 -2.44
C ALA A 39 -1.19 -9.68 -2.64
N GLY A 40 -1.99 -8.95 -1.84
CA GLY A 40 -3.44 -8.95 -1.97
C GLY A 40 -3.92 -8.47 -3.33
N PHE A 41 -3.27 -7.46 -3.91
CA PHE A 41 -3.62 -7.01 -5.27
C PHE A 41 -3.19 -8.00 -6.36
N ARG A 42 -1.98 -8.59 -6.25
CA ARG A 42 -1.48 -9.59 -7.20
C ARG A 42 -2.34 -10.86 -7.21
N ASP A 43 -2.84 -11.27 -6.05
CA ASP A 43 -3.61 -12.51 -5.86
C ASP A 43 -5.13 -12.30 -5.99
N ASP A 44 -5.58 -11.09 -6.34
CA ASP A 44 -7.00 -10.81 -6.53
C ASP A 44 -7.51 -11.52 -7.80
N PRO A 45 -8.47 -12.47 -7.67
CA PRO A 45 -8.98 -13.23 -8.82
C PRO A 45 -9.86 -12.41 -9.77
N ASP A 46 -10.34 -11.25 -9.33
CA ASP A 46 -11.16 -10.34 -10.12
C ASP A 46 -10.32 -9.28 -10.88
N LEU A 47 -8.98 -9.40 -10.81
CA LEU A 47 -8.00 -8.58 -11.54
C LEU A 47 -7.50 -9.30 -12.79
#